data_AF-A0A2M8W2P6-F1
#
_entry.id   AF-A0A2M8W2P6-F1
#
_cell.length_a   1.000
_cell.length_b   1.000
_cell.length_c   1.000
_cell.angle_alpha   90.00
_cell.angle_beta   90.00
_cell.angle_gamma   90.00
#
_symmetry.space_group_name_H-M   'P 1'
#
loop_
_entity.id
_entity.type
_entity.pdbx_description
1 polymer ?
#
loop_
_entity_poly.entity_id
_entity_poly.type
_entity_poly.pdbx_seq_one_letter_code
_entity_poly.pdbx_strand_id
1 'polypeptide(L)'
;MRRGFSLLIFLLILGLPVIALNFGGSEITSLITERATAPTPQAPAIAEEAEPDDPVQWLSDRPALRDVFIPDELTPARYVEIETLVPLADLLAAGEAQPDESLQELYAAARAPTQLMPYCADILATIGTVCDVVYADAHETRDGRWMMDGRLAFVPSGDLGAPETTENGELMRTTALLPFTGDLRPPNEAATRIDMLQQAQSICDALRNRLGNCVVTQVTFDLHELWITDLEALPANTNPQRIEATAAFTVYADSAQFDTTSFADMVAALAEQS
;
A
#
# COMPACT_ATOMS: atom_id res chain seq x y z
N MET A 1 -51.79 -35.51 50.44
CA MET A 1 -51.60 -34.03 50.40
C MET A 1 -50.37 -33.70 49.56
N ARG A 2 -50.37 -32.57 48.82
CA ARG A 2 -49.38 -32.13 47.81
C ARG A 2 -49.57 -32.64 46.36
N ARG A 3 -50.66 -32.22 45.71
CA ARG A 3 -50.76 -32.14 44.23
C ARG A 3 -51.27 -30.79 43.70
N GLY A 4 -51.48 -29.79 44.56
CA GLY A 4 -52.04 -28.49 44.18
C GLY A 4 -51.02 -27.38 43.87
N PHE A 5 -49.73 -27.56 44.22
CA PHE A 5 -48.76 -26.44 44.17
C PHE A 5 -48.08 -26.26 42.80
N SER A 6 -48.10 -27.27 41.93
CA SER A 6 -47.35 -27.25 40.66
C SER A 6 -48.11 -26.59 39.51
N LEU A 7 -49.44 -26.60 39.54
CA LEU A 7 -50.25 -26.02 38.46
C LEU A 7 -50.31 -24.48 38.53
N LEU A 8 -50.23 -23.94 39.75
CA LEU A 8 -50.34 -22.51 40.03
C LEU A 8 -49.08 -21.74 39.60
N ILE A 9 -47.90 -22.36 39.72
CA ILE A 9 -46.62 -21.80 39.24
C ILE A 9 -46.57 -21.80 37.72
N PHE A 10 -47.09 -22.85 37.07
CA PHE A 10 -47.08 -22.96 35.61
C PHE A 10 -48.01 -21.93 34.94
N LEU A 11 -49.17 -21.64 35.54
CA LEU A 11 -50.08 -20.58 35.08
C LEU A 11 -49.48 -19.17 35.26
N LEU A 12 -48.68 -18.96 36.30
CA LEU A 12 -48.01 -17.67 36.54
C LEU A 12 -46.92 -17.37 35.49
N ILE A 13 -46.14 -18.37 35.09
CA ILE A 13 -45.05 -18.21 34.10
C ILE A 13 -45.60 -17.95 32.69
N LEU A 14 -46.72 -18.57 32.32
CA LEU A 14 -47.35 -18.37 31.00
C LEU A 14 -48.23 -17.12 30.92
N GLY A 15 -48.81 -16.65 32.03
CA GLY A 15 -49.67 -15.47 32.04
C GLY A 15 -48.91 -14.13 32.06
N LEU A 16 -47.74 -14.10 32.71
CA LEU A 16 -46.95 -12.87 32.89
C LEU A 16 -46.52 -12.19 31.56
N PRO A 17 -46.10 -12.90 30.50
CA PRO A 17 -45.74 -12.27 29.23
C PRO A 17 -46.93 -11.62 28.50
N VAL A 18 -48.13 -12.20 28.62
CA VAL A 18 -49.33 -11.74 27.90
C VAL A 18 -49.91 -10.46 28.54
N ILE A 19 -49.80 -10.34 29.87
CA ILE A 19 -50.19 -9.12 30.60
C ILE A 19 -49.19 -7.99 30.34
N ALA A 20 -47.88 -8.29 30.31
CA ALA A 20 -46.84 -7.32 29.98
C ALA A 20 -46.98 -6.76 28.56
N LEU A 21 -47.36 -7.60 27.59
CA LEU A 21 -47.57 -7.17 26.20
C LEU A 21 -48.85 -6.33 25.98
N ASN A 22 -49.90 -6.52 26.80
CA ASN A 22 -51.16 -5.77 26.64
C ASN A 22 -51.21 -4.46 27.46
N PHE A 23 -50.58 -4.41 28.64
CA PHE A 23 -50.63 -3.23 29.51
C PHE A 23 -49.34 -2.38 29.52
N GLY A 24 -48.21 -2.90 29.01
CA GLY A 24 -46.96 -2.15 28.90
C GLY A 24 -46.84 -1.27 27.65
N GLY A 25 -47.79 -1.36 26.71
CA GLY A 25 -47.71 -0.69 25.41
C GLY A 25 -48.34 0.71 25.33
N SER A 26 -49.12 1.13 26.33
CA SER A 26 -49.90 2.38 26.23
C SER A 26 -49.17 3.66 26.66
N GLU A 27 -48.01 3.56 27.30
CA GLU A 27 -47.18 4.75 27.63
C GLU A 27 -46.01 4.97 26.65
N ILE A 28 -45.78 4.06 25.70
CA ILE A 28 -44.75 4.25 24.67
C ILE A 28 -45.32 5.02 23.47
N THR A 29 -46.63 4.93 23.21
CA THR A 29 -47.26 5.60 22.07
C THR A 29 -47.48 7.11 22.28
N SER A 30 -47.69 7.59 23.51
CA SER A 30 -47.79 9.04 23.77
C SER A 30 -46.45 9.77 23.62
N LEU A 31 -45.32 9.06 23.78
CA LEU A 31 -43.97 9.59 23.54
C LEU A 31 -43.60 9.66 22.05
N ILE A 32 -44.37 8.99 21.18
CA ILE A 32 -44.14 8.98 19.72
C ILE A 32 -44.99 10.05 19.01
N THR A 33 -46.14 10.43 19.55
CA THR A 33 -47.02 11.42 18.88
C THR A 33 -46.59 12.88 19.11
N GLU A 34 -45.87 13.20 20.19
CA GLU A 34 -45.37 14.57 20.43
C GLU A 34 -44.06 14.90 19.70
N ARG A 35 -43.40 13.91 19.08
CA ARG A 35 -42.22 14.13 18.20
C ARG A 35 -42.56 14.25 16.71
N ALA A 36 -43.83 14.09 16.33
CA ALA A 36 -44.27 14.15 14.93
C ALA A 36 -44.51 15.59 14.39
N THR A 37 -44.27 16.61 15.23
CA THR A 37 -44.12 18.02 14.80
C THR A 37 -42.73 18.54 15.17
N ALA A 38 -41.72 17.68 15.11
CA ALA A 38 -40.37 18.18 14.89
C ALA A 38 -40.31 18.70 13.44
N PRO A 39 -39.71 19.88 13.18
CA PRO A 39 -39.41 20.28 11.82
C PRO A 39 -38.65 19.14 11.16
N THR A 40 -39.09 18.75 9.96
CA THR A 40 -38.41 17.77 9.11
C THR A 40 -36.90 18.02 9.26
N PRO A 41 -36.10 17.04 9.70
CA PRO A 41 -34.67 17.16 9.59
C PRO A 41 -34.45 17.38 8.10
N GLN A 42 -34.11 18.61 7.74
CA GLN A 42 -33.45 18.84 6.46
C GLN A 42 -32.33 17.81 6.48
N ALA A 43 -32.29 16.95 5.45
CA ALA A 43 -31.07 16.21 5.17
C ALA A 43 -29.94 17.22 5.39
N PRO A 44 -28.92 16.92 6.22
CA PRO A 44 -27.84 17.86 6.43
C PRO A 44 -27.48 18.35 5.04
N ALA A 45 -27.60 19.66 4.82
CA ALA A 45 -27.12 20.24 3.58
C ALA A 45 -25.73 19.64 3.45
N ILE A 46 -25.51 18.86 2.38
CA ILE A 46 -24.16 18.45 2.01
C ILE A 46 -23.46 19.80 1.99
N ALA A 47 -22.63 20.04 3.00
CA ALA A 47 -21.86 21.25 3.05
C ALA A 47 -21.03 21.11 1.79
N GLU A 48 -21.37 21.89 0.77
CA GLU A 48 -20.45 22.21 -0.31
C GLU A 48 -19.17 22.57 0.43
N GLU A 49 -18.22 21.63 0.48
CA GLU A 49 -16.89 21.90 0.99
C GLU A 49 -16.42 22.99 0.05
N ALA A 50 -16.37 24.22 0.56
CA ALA A 50 -15.89 25.35 -0.21
C ALA A 50 -14.55 24.91 -0.84
N GLU A 51 -14.41 25.13 -2.16
CA GLU A 51 -13.14 24.88 -2.85
C GLU A 51 -12.00 25.38 -1.95
N PRO A 52 -11.03 24.53 -1.61
CA PRO A 52 -9.98 24.94 -0.71
C PRO A 52 -9.23 26.13 -1.30
N ASP A 53 -9.18 27.24 -0.56
CA ASP A 53 -8.47 28.46 -0.97
C ASP A 53 -6.96 28.22 -1.18
N ASP A 54 -6.41 27.12 -0.63
CA ASP A 54 -5.03 26.65 -0.80
C ASP A 54 -4.94 25.10 -0.75
N PRO A 55 -4.59 24.42 -1.87
CA PRO A 55 -4.41 22.97 -1.92
C PRO A 55 -3.37 22.42 -0.92
N VAL A 56 -2.33 23.20 -0.61
CA VAL A 56 -1.27 22.78 0.33
C VAL A 56 -1.81 22.77 1.77
N GLN A 57 -2.62 23.78 2.13
CA GLN A 57 -3.28 23.80 3.42
C GLN A 57 -4.30 22.65 3.55
N TRP A 58 -5.06 22.38 2.48
CA TRP A 58 -6.01 21.27 2.45
C TRP A 58 -5.37 19.89 2.65
N LEU A 59 -4.18 19.68 2.06
CA LEU A 59 -3.35 18.50 2.32
C LEU A 59 -2.83 18.49 3.76
N SER A 60 -2.38 19.63 4.28
CA SER A 60 -1.86 19.76 5.65
C SER A 60 -2.88 19.35 6.71
N ASP A 61 -4.17 19.57 6.45
CA ASP A 61 -5.27 19.16 7.33
C ASP A 61 -5.59 17.65 7.21
N ARG A 62 -5.01 16.95 6.23
CA ARG A 62 -5.22 15.53 5.91
C ARG A 62 -3.89 14.77 5.84
N PRO A 63 -3.27 14.40 6.97
CA PRO A 63 -1.90 13.89 7.01
C PRO A 63 -1.68 12.63 6.15
N ALA A 64 -2.62 11.68 6.15
CA ALA A 64 -2.52 10.48 5.31
C ALA A 64 -2.51 10.81 3.81
N LEU A 65 -3.23 11.86 3.41
CA LEU A 65 -3.30 12.31 2.03
C LEU A 65 -2.05 13.12 1.65
N ARG A 66 -1.59 13.99 2.56
CA ARG A 66 -0.31 14.70 2.43
C ARG A 66 0.84 13.73 2.19
N ASP A 67 0.96 12.66 2.98
CA ASP A 67 2.05 11.69 2.84
C ASP A 67 2.12 11.08 1.44
N VAL A 68 0.97 10.94 0.75
CA VAL A 68 0.89 10.42 -0.61
C VAL A 68 1.08 11.52 -1.67
N PHE A 69 0.41 12.66 -1.52
CA PHE A 69 0.27 13.68 -2.56
C PHE A 69 1.16 14.92 -2.40
N ILE A 70 1.99 15.02 -1.36
CA ILE A 70 2.92 16.15 -1.23
C ILE A 70 4.00 16.10 -2.32
N PRO A 71 4.11 17.07 -3.23
CA PRO A 71 4.89 16.89 -4.46
C PRO A 71 6.41 17.03 -4.28
N ASP A 72 6.87 17.56 -3.15
CA ASP A 72 8.26 18.05 -2.97
C ASP A 72 8.98 17.52 -1.72
N GLU A 73 8.36 16.60 -0.97
CA GLU A 73 8.95 15.99 0.23
C GLU A 73 9.22 14.49 0.06
N LEU A 74 10.28 13.97 0.69
CA LEU A 74 10.45 12.53 0.85
C LEU A 74 9.49 12.03 1.92
N THR A 75 8.67 11.04 1.60
CA THR A 75 7.67 10.47 2.51
C THR A 75 7.82 8.95 2.60
N PRO A 76 7.47 8.33 3.74
CA PRO A 76 7.50 6.87 3.86
C PRO A 76 6.39 6.18 3.04
N ALA A 77 5.42 6.94 2.51
CA ALA A 77 4.34 6.42 1.70
C ALA A 77 4.72 6.18 0.23
N ARG A 78 5.89 6.69 -0.21
CA ARG A 78 6.38 6.57 -1.58
C ARG A 78 7.79 6.02 -1.59
N TYR A 79 7.94 4.78 -2.00
CA TYR A 79 9.26 4.16 -2.06
C TYR A 79 9.34 3.09 -3.15
N VAL A 80 10.57 2.78 -3.53
CA VAL A 80 10.90 1.61 -4.33
C VAL A 80 11.63 0.65 -3.42
N GLU A 81 11.13 -0.58 -3.33
CA GLU A 81 11.71 -1.65 -2.55
C GLU A 81 12.65 -2.47 -3.44
N ILE A 82 13.89 -2.62 -2.99
CA ILE A 82 14.98 -3.25 -3.73
C ILE A 82 15.58 -4.35 -2.86
N GLU A 83 15.74 -5.52 -3.46
CA GLU A 83 16.53 -6.62 -2.93
C GLU A 83 17.82 -6.77 -3.74
N THR A 84 18.95 -6.97 -3.06
CA THR A 84 20.22 -7.27 -3.73
C THR A 84 21.06 -8.26 -2.94
N LEU A 85 21.68 -9.21 -3.65
CA LEU A 85 22.57 -10.21 -3.07
C LEU A 85 24.02 -9.82 -3.26
N VAL A 86 24.75 -9.67 -2.16
CA VAL A 86 26.15 -9.23 -2.15
C VAL A 86 26.99 -10.23 -1.35
N PRO A 87 28.11 -10.74 -1.90
CA PRO A 87 29.03 -11.56 -1.11
C PRO A 87 29.76 -10.69 -0.08
N LEU A 88 30.12 -11.26 1.07
CA LEU A 88 30.80 -10.51 2.13
C LEU A 88 32.10 -9.84 1.64
N ALA A 89 32.81 -10.45 0.71
CA ALA A 89 34.02 -9.86 0.13
C ALA A 89 33.77 -8.50 -0.55
N ASP A 90 32.60 -8.31 -1.16
CA ASP A 90 32.23 -7.07 -1.85
C ASP A 90 31.69 -6.01 -0.88
N LEU A 91 31.45 -6.39 0.38
CA LEU A 91 31.13 -5.46 1.47
C LEU A 91 32.35 -4.87 2.16
N LEU A 92 33.53 -5.45 1.94
CA LEU A 92 34.77 -4.99 2.54
C LEU A 92 35.38 -3.88 1.68
N ALA A 93 35.83 -2.80 2.31
CA ALA A 93 36.68 -1.84 1.64
C ALA A 93 38.04 -2.48 1.30
N ALA A 94 38.75 -1.90 0.34
CA ALA A 94 40.07 -2.39 -0.05
C ALA A 94 41.04 -2.42 1.15
N GLY A 95 41.54 -3.61 1.49
CA GLY A 95 42.46 -3.83 2.61
C GLY A 95 41.79 -3.91 3.99
N GLU A 96 40.46 -3.88 4.07
CA GLU A 96 39.71 -4.11 5.29
C GLU A 96 39.79 -5.59 5.70
N ALA A 97 40.05 -5.85 6.98
CA ALA A 97 40.02 -7.20 7.52
C ALA A 97 38.57 -7.67 7.62
N GLN A 98 38.34 -8.97 7.41
CA GLN A 98 37.03 -9.56 7.61
C GLN A 98 36.59 -9.39 9.08
N PRO A 99 35.36 -8.93 9.36
CA PRO A 99 34.87 -8.82 10.72
C PRO A 99 34.68 -10.20 11.34
N ASP A 100 34.75 -10.25 12.67
CA ASP A 100 34.44 -11.45 13.46
C ASP A 100 33.05 -11.98 13.08
N GLU A 101 32.88 -13.30 13.03
CA GLU A 101 31.64 -13.96 12.59
C GLU A 101 30.40 -13.43 13.31
N SER A 102 30.49 -13.21 14.63
CA SER A 102 29.39 -12.66 15.44
C SER A 102 29.02 -11.21 15.12
N LEU A 103 29.83 -10.51 14.33
CA LEU A 103 29.62 -9.11 13.94
C LEU A 103 29.32 -8.95 12.44
N GLN A 104 29.33 -10.03 11.65
CA GLN A 104 29.13 -9.96 10.21
C GLN A 104 27.75 -9.41 9.83
N GLU A 105 26.70 -9.78 10.57
CA GLU A 105 25.34 -9.26 10.35
C GLU A 105 25.25 -7.76 10.59
N LEU A 106 25.73 -7.29 11.75
CA LEU A 106 25.80 -5.87 12.05
C LEU A 106 26.62 -5.11 11.02
N TYR A 107 27.73 -5.70 10.57
CA TYR A 107 28.59 -5.12 9.55
C TYR A 107 27.88 -5.02 8.19
N ALA A 108 27.19 -6.07 7.76
CA ALA A 108 26.41 -6.08 6.52
C ALA A 108 25.27 -5.07 6.55
N ALA A 109 24.50 -5.03 7.64
CA ALA A 109 23.42 -4.05 7.84
C ALA A 109 23.93 -2.61 7.79
N ALA A 110 25.10 -2.33 8.40
CA ALA A 110 25.72 -1.01 8.36
C ALA A 110 26.19 -0.58 6.95
N ARG A 111 26.46 -1.55 6.05
CA ARG A 111 26.88 -1.30 4.67
C ARG A 111 25.73 -1.29 3.67
N ALA A 112 24.58 -1.87 4.02
CA ALA A 112 23.42 -2.00 3.13
C ALA A 112 23.00 -0.66 2.48
N PRO A 113 22.89 0.49 3.18
CA PRO A 113 22.55 1.76 2.53
C PRO A 113 23.49 2.15 1.39
N THR A 114 24.80 1.87 1.55
CA THR A 114 25.80 2.19 0.51
C THR A 114 25.63 1.30 -0.73
N GLN A 115 25.24 0.04 -0.54
CA GLN A 115 24.98 -0.90 -1.64
C GLN A 115 23.66 -0.64 -2.35
N LEU A 116 22.68 -0.06 -1.64
CA LEU A 116 21.37 0.29 -2.18
C LEU A 116 21.34 1.64 -2.88
N MET A 117 22.19 2.59 -2.48
CA MET A 117 22.23 3.95 -3.05
C MET A 117 22.35 3.99 -4.60
N PRO A 118 23.11 3.12 -5.28
CA PRO A 118 23.18 3.11 -6.75
C PRO A 118 21.82 2.94 -7.43
N TYR A 119 20.84 2.26 -6.81
CA TYR A 119 19.50 2.08 -7.37
C TYR A 119 18.68 3.37 -7.41
N CYS A 120 19.06 4.40 -6.64
CA CYS A 120 18.47 5.74 -6.80
C CYS A 120 18.68 6.31 -8.21
N ALA A 121 19.73 5.90 -8.93
CA ALA A 121 19.94 6.35 -10.31
C ALA A 121 18.80 5.92 -11.25
N ASP A 122 18.26 4.71 -11.05
CA ASP A 122 17.16 4.18 -11.87
C ASP A 122 15.86 4.96 -11.59
N ILE A 123 15.63 5.31 -10.32
CA ILE A 123 14.47 6.08 -9.85
C ILE A 123 14.54 7.52 -10.38
N LEU A 124 15.70 8.16 -10.27
CA LEU A 124 15.92 9.53 -10.75
C LEU A 124 15.87 9.63 -12.28
N ALA A 125 16.15 8.55 -12.99
CA ALA A 125 15.99 8.48 -14.44
C ALA A 125 14.53 8.34 -14.91
N THR A 126 13.59 8.10 -13.98
CA THR A 126 12.21 7.72 -14.29
C THR A 126 11.20 8.50 -13.44
N ILE A 127 10.81 7.95 -12.30
CA ILE A 127 9.65 8.37 -11.50
C ILE A 127 9.98 9.40 -10.42
N GLY A 128 11.26 9.69 -10.18
CA GLY A 128 11.70 10.56 -9.09
C GLY A 128 12.56 11.75 -9.51
N THR A 129 12.55 12.81 -8.71
CA THR A 129 13.45 13.98 -8.80
C THR A 129 14.46 14.02 -7.66
N VAL A 130 14.12 13.43 -6.52
CA VAL A 130 14.97 13.21 -5.36
C VAL A 130 14.78 11.76 -4.92
N CYS A 131 15.84 11.10 -4.48
CA CYS A 131 15.81 9.74 -3.96
C CYS A 131 16.79 9.60 -2.79
N ASP A 132 16.38 8.86 -1.76
CA ASP A 132 17.24 8.51 -0.63
C ASP A 132 16.83 7.16 -0.01
N VAL A 133 17.77 6.51 0.67
CA VAL A 133 17.53 5.24 1.37
C VAL A 133 16.95 5.56 2.75
N VAL A 134 15.68 5.24 2.97
CA VAL A 134 14.97 5.50 4.24
C VAL A 134 14.91 4.29 5.16
N TYR A 135 15.13 3.10 4.61
CA TYR A 135 15.26 1.85 5.34
C TYR A 135 16.22 0.94 4.62
N ALA A 136 17.07 0.25 5.38
CA ALA A 136 17.94 -0.79 4.87
C ALA A 136 18.13 -1.85 5.96
N ASP A 137 18.15 -3.10 5.55
CA ASP A 137 18.46 -4.25 6.39
C ASP A 137 19.37 -5.22 5.62
N ALA A 138 19.99 -6.15 6.34
CA ALA A 138 20.76 -7.21 5.72
C ALA A 138 20.66 -8.51 6.50
N HIS A 139 20.50 -9.62 5.79
CA HIS A 139 20.47 -10.95 6.39
C HIS A 139 21.26 -11.96 5.55
N GLU A 140 21.84 -12.96 6.20
CA GLU A 140 22.62 -13.97 5.53
C GLU A 140 21.71 -15.00 4.83
N THR A 141 22.02 -15.31 3.57
CA THR A 141 21.37 -16.36 2.81
C THR A 141 22.04 -17.71 3.05
N ARG A 142 21.36 -18.81 2.69
CA ARG A 142 21.85 -20.18 2.94
C ARG A 142 23.20 -20.52 2.28
N ASP A 143 23.59 -19.75 1.27
CA ASP A 143 24.84 -19.89 0.52
C ASP A 143 25.94 -18.93 0.98
N GLY A 144 25.74 -18.22 2.09
CA GLY A 144 26.75 -17.36 2.73
C GLY A 144 26.91 -15.98 2.08
N ARG A 145 25.93 -15.56 1.26
CA ARG A 145 25.82 -14.17 0.78
C ARG A 145 24.92 -13.36 1.71
N TRP A 146 24.94 -12.06 1.55
CA TRP A 146 24.09 -11.13 2.27
C TRP A 146 23.00 -10.63 1.32
N MET A 147 21.75 -10.95 1.63
CA MET A 147 20.61 -10.26 1.04
C MET A 147 20.48 -8.91 1.73
N MET A 148 20.37 -7.86 0.93
CA MET A 148 20.14 -6.50 1.41
C MET A 148 18.80 -6.02 0.90
N ASP A 149 17.94 -5.70 1.84
CA ASP A 149 16.58 -5.24 1.60
C ASP A 149 16.53 -3.74 1.87
N GLY A 150 16.05 -2.97 0.90
CA GLY A 150 16.09 -1.52 0.93
C GLY A 150 14.77 -0.89 0.56
N ARG A 151 14.41 0.21 1.23
CA ARG A 151 13.35 1.12 0.77
C ARG A 151 13.95 2.46 0.40
N LEU A 152 13.85 2.79 -0.88
CA LEU A 152 14.35 4.02 -1.46
C LEU A 152 13.16 4.97 -1.62
N ALA A 153 13.02 5.94 -0.72
CA ALA A 153 11.97 6.94 -0.83
C ALA A 153 12.28 7.90 -1.96
N PHE A 154 11.24 8.47 -2.59
CA PHE A 154 11.43 9.42 -3.67
C PHE A 154 10.42 10.56 -3.66
N VAL A 155 10.84 11.68 -4.25
CA VAL A 155 9.97 12.80 -4.61
C VAL A 155 9.53 12.59 -6.07
N PRO A 156 8.23 12.49 -6.39
CA PRO A 156 7.77 12.21 -7.75
C PRO A 156 8.28 13.22 -8.80
N SER A 157 8.51 12.76 -10.02
CA SER A 157 8.86 13.61 -11.17
C SER A 157 7.64 14.07 -11.97
N GLY A 158 6.58 13.26 -11.99
CA GLY A 158 5.32 13.58 -12.65
C GLY A 158 4.37 14.39 -11.76
N ASP A 159 3.44 15.11 -12.40
CA ASP A 159 2.32 15.74 -11.70
C ASP A 159 1.41 14.67 -11.06
N LEU A 160 0.92 14.92 -9.85
CA LEU A 160 0.13 13.98 -9.05
C LEU A 160 -1.38 14.13 -9.28
N GLY A 161 -1.77 15.17 -10.03
CA GLY A 161 -3.16 15.57 -10.21
C GLY A 161 -3.70 16.38 -9.04
N ALA A 162 -5.02 16.56 -9.02
CA ALA A 162 -5.70 17.47 -8.08
C ALA A 162 -6.67 16.72 -7.16
N PRO A 163 -6.18 15.99 -6.13
CA PRO A 163 -7.05 15.25 -5.20
C PRO A 163 -8.07 16.15 -4.49
N GLU A 164 -7.75 17.43 -4.30
CA GLU A 164 -8.63 18.44 -3.69
C GLU A 164 -9.94 18.69 -4.46
N THR A 165 -9.99 18.31 -5.74
CA THR A 165 -11.19 18.44 -6.59
C THR A 165 -12.19 17.31 -6.41
N THR A 166 -11.85 16.28 -5.61
CA THR A 166 -12.71 15.11 -5.38
C THR A 166 -13.59 15.31 -4.15
N GLU A 167 -14.89 15.43 -4.37
CA GLU A 167 -15.89 15.46 -3.30
C GLU A 167 -16.00 14.08 -2.61
N ASN A 168 -16.12 14.07 -1.27
CA ASN A 168 -16.25 12.84 -0.46
C ASN A 168 -15.16 11.77 -0.74
N GLY A 169 -13.96 12.22 -1.10
CA GLY A 169 -12.90 11.31 -1.51
C GLY A 169 -12.37 10.41 -0.40
N GLU A 170 -11.94 9.22 -0.79
CA GLU A 170 -11.19 8.29 0.04
C GLU A 170 -9.90 7.89 -0.67
N LEU A 171 -8.84 7.64 0.11
CA LEU A 171 -7.61 7.05 -0.40
C LEU A 171 -7.85 5.59 -0.77
N MET A 172 -7.78 5.30 -2.07
CA MET A 172 -7.88 3.94 -2.60
C MET A 172 -6.51 3.51 -3.08
N ARG A 173 -6.07 2.35 -2.59
CA ARG A 173 -4.78 1.75 -2.94
C ARG A 173 -5.01 0.36 -3.51
N THR A 174 -4.33 0.06 -4.60
CA THR A 174 -4.29 -1.29 -5.18
C THR A 174 -2.92 -1.59 -5.75
N THR A 175 -2.66 -2.86 -6.04
CA THR A 175 -1.38 -3.35 -6.56
C THR A 175 -1.59 -4.10 -7.86
N ALA A 176 -0.64 -3.99 -8.78
CA ALA A 176 -0.59 -4.84 -9.97
C ALA A 176 0.84 -5.33 -10.23
N LEU A 177 0.92 -6.57 -10.70
CA LEU A 177 2.13 -7.13 -11.27
C LEU A 177 2.41 -6.40 -12.59
N LEU A 178 3.63 -5.90 -12.76
CA LEU A 178 4.04 -5.28 -14.00
C LEU A 178 4.36 -6.36 -15.04
N PRO A 179 3.84 -6.24 -16.26
CA PRO A 179 4.04 -7.26 -17.28
C PRO A 179 5.51 -7.34 -17.70
N PHE A 180 5.92 -8.54 -18.11
CA PHE A 180 7.19 -8.77 -18.76
C PHE A 180 7.01 -9.77 -19.91
N THR A 181 7.95 -9.80 -20.84
CA THR A 181 7.89 -10.67 -22.02
C THR A 181 8.77 -11.90 -21.85
N GLY A 182 8.30 -13.03 -22.37
CA GLY A 182 9.02 -14.31 -22.37
C GLY A 182 8.66 -15.24 -21.22
N ASP A 183 9.18 -16.47 -21.28
CA ASP A 183 8.89 -17.53 -20.31
C ASP A 183 9.69 -17.39 -19.00
N LEU A 184 10.73 -16.57 -19.02
CA LEU A 184 11.59 -16.30 -17.87
C LEU A 184 11.44 -14.85 -17.46
N ARG A 185 11.45 -14.61 -16.15
CA ARG A 185 11.60 -13.27 -15.59
C ARG A 185 12.81 -12.56 -16.20
N PRO A 186 12.74 -11.24 -16.41
CA PRO A 186 13.82 -10.49 -17.04
C PRO A 186 15.03 -10.32 -16.10
N PRO A 187 16.22 -10.03 -16.65
CA PRO A 187 17.45 -9.88 -15.85
C PRO A 187 17.38 -8.71 -14.87
N ASN A 188 18.06 -8.83 -13.72
CA ASN A 188 18.23 -7.73 -12.77
C ASN A 188 19.26 -6.69 -13.26
N GLU A 189 18.95 -6.01 -14.35
CA GLU A 189 19.81 -4.97 -14.94
C GLU A 189 19.13 -3.59 -14.84
N ALA A 190 19.95 -2.53 -14.82
CA ALA A 190 19.45 -1.15 -14.71
C ALA A 190 18.42 -0.81 -15.79
N ALA A 191 18.67 -1.23 -17.04
CA ALA A 191 17.73 -1.02 -18.15
C ALA A 191 16.36 -1.67 -17.87
N THR A 192 16.34 -2.91 -17.38
CA THR A 192 15.09 -3.61 -17.04
C THR A 192 14.34 -2.92 -15.90
N ARG A 193 15.04 -2.49 -14.84
CA ARG A 193 14.40 -1.77 -13.73
C ARG A 193 13.83 -0.42 -14.19
N ILE A 194 14.57 0.32 -15.02
CA ILE A 194 14.11 1.57 -15.63
C ILE A 194 12.85 1.33 -16.45
N ASP A 195 12.82 0.32 -17.31
CA ASP A 195 11.65 0.00 -18.15
C ASP A 195 10.43 -0.35 -17.27
N MET A 196 10.62 -1.09 -16.18
CA MET A 196 9.54 -1.42 -15.24
C MET A 196 9.04 -0.19 -14.47
N LEU A 197 9.94 0.70 -14.02
CA LEU A 197 9.53 1.97 -13.38
C LEU A 197 8.74 2.86 -14.36
N GLN A 198 9.14 2.89 -15.63
CA GLN A 198 8.40 3.62 -16.68
C GLN A 198 7.03 3.01 -16.94
N GLN A 199 6.88 1.68 -16.91
CA GLN A 199 5.58 1.02 -17.00
C GLN A 199 4.68 1.37 -15.81
N ALA A 200 5.20 1.37 -14.58
CA ALA A 200 4.44 1.83 -13.43
C ALA A 200 3.98 3.28 -13.62
N GLN A 201 4.87 4.17 -14.07
CA GLN A 201 4.50 5.56 -14.34
C GLN A 201 3.41 5.68 -15.41
N SER A 202 3.50 4.92 -16.51
CA SER A 202 2.53 5.00 -17.61
C SER A 202 1.14 4.53 -17.19
N ILE A 203 1.05 3.49 -16.35
CA ILE A 203 -0.21 3.06 -15.73
C ILE A 203 -0.78 4.18 -14.86
N CYS A 204 0.06 4.81 -14.03
CA CYS A 204 -0.38 5.89 -13.16
C CYS A 204 -0.82 7.13 -13.94
N ASP A 205 -0.15 7.46 -15.04
CA ASP A 205 -0.55 8.54 -15.95
C ASP A 205 -1.92 8.24 -16.58
N ALA A 206 -2.18 6.99 -16.99
CA ALA A 206 -3.48 6.58 -17.51
C ALA A 206 -4.59 6.65 -16.45
N LEU A 207 -4.29 6.28 -15.19
CA LEU A 207 -5.22 6.43 -14.07
C LEU A 207 -5.50 7.91 -13.78
N ARG A 208 -4.47 8.75 -13.71
CA ARG A 208 -4.60 10.19 -13.50
C ARG A 208 -5.45 10.84 -14.59
N ASN A 209 -5.28 10.46 -15.86
CA ASN A 209 -6.11 10.96 -16.95
C ASN A 209 -7.60 10.59 -16.82
N ARG A 210 -7.93 9.52 -16.09
CA ARG A 210 -9.31 9.05 -15.88
C ARG A 210 -9.92 9.55 -14.58
N LEU A 211 -9.14 9.60 -13.50
CA LEU A 211 -9.58 9.85 -12.14
C LEU A 211 -9.14 11.22 -11.61
N GLY A 212 -8.40 11.99 -12.41
CA GLY A 212 -7.92 13.33 -12.06
C GLY A 212 -6.67 13.35 -11.18
N ASN A 213 -6.28 12.21 -10.60
CA ASN A 213 -5.11 12.06 -9.75
C ASN A 213 -4.58 10.61 -9.75
N CYS A 214 -3.29 10.43 -9.49
CA CYS A 214 -2.66 9.14 -9.22
C CYS A 214 -1.25 9.33 -8.68
N VAL A 215 -0.85 8.46 -7.76
CA VAL A 215 0.54 8.35 -7.27
C VAL A 215 1.01 6.90 -7.31
N VAL A 216 2.20 6.67 -7.85
CA VAL A 216 2.95 5.42 -7.63
C VAL A 216 3.50 5.45 -6.22
N THR A 217 2.93 4.65 -5.32
CA THR A 217 3.28 4.65 -3.89
C THR A 217 4.31 3.60 -3.53
N GLN A 218 4.32 2.47 -4.25
CA GLN A 218 5.30 1.43 -4.02
C GLN A 218 5.66 0.80 -5.36
N VAL A 219 6.93 0.50 -5.57
CA VAL A 219 7.36 -0.48 -6.58
C VAL A 219 8.29 -1.44 -5.88
N THR A 220 7.94 -2.72 -5.83
CA THR A 220 8.81 -3.76 -5.27
C THR A 220 9.45 -4.53 -6.40
N PHE A 221 10.77 -4.69 -6.35
CA PHE A 221 11.54 -5.56 -7.23
C PHE A 221 11.96 -6.82 -6.47
N ASP A 222 11.20 -7.89 -6.66
CA ASP A 222 11.45 -9.18 -6.03
C ASP A 222 12.59 -9.90 -6.76
N LEU A 223 13.66 -10.25 -6.03
CA LEU A 223 14.84 -10.86 -6.60
C LEU A 223 14.72 -12.39 -6.63
N HIS A 224 14.85 -12.95 -7.82
CA HIS A 224 14.84 -14.39 -8.04
C HIS A 224 16.15 -14.86 -8.64
N GLU A 225 16.79 -15.82 -7.98
CA GLU A 225 17.92 -16.53 -8.58
C GLU A 225 17.44 -17.71 -9.40
N LEU A 226 17.89 -17.76 -10.66
CA LEU A 226 17.60 -18.89 -11.51
C LEU A 226 18.51 -20.07 -11.14
N TRP A 227 18.00 -20.98 -10.32
CA TRP A 227 18.65 -22.25 -10.03
C TRP A 227 18.44 -23.20 -11.21
N ILE A 228 19.46 -23.36 -12.06
CA ILE A 228 19.47 -24.38 -13.12
C ILE A 228 19.79 -25.73 -12.48
N THR A 229 18.90 -26.24 -11.64
CA THR A 229 19.01 -27.63 -11.19
C THR A 229 18.67 -28.52 -12.40
N ASP A 230 19.70 -28.98 -13.10
CA ASP A 230 19.83 -30.33 -13.70
C ASP A 230 20.93 -30.47 -14.78
N LEU A 231 21.68 -29.41 -15.15
CA LEU A 231 22.65 -29.53 -16.27
C LEU A 231 24.11 -29.14 -16.01
N GLU A 232 24.44 -28.34 -15.01
CA GLU A 232 25.83 -28.16 -14.53
C GLU A 232 25.80 -27.26 -13.28
N ALA A 233 26.60 -27.59 -12.26
CA ALA A 233 26.76 -26.69 -11.12
C ALA A 233 27.47 -25.42 -11.59
N LEU A 234 26.74 -24.33 -11.72
CA LEU A 234 27.36 -23.01 -11.91
C LEU A 234 28.26 -22.70 -10.71
N PRO A 235 29.41 -22.03 -10.89
CA PRO A 235 30.24 -21.57 -9.78
C PRO A 235 29.39 -20.78 -8.76
N ALA A 236 29.73 -20.89 -7.47
CA ALA A 236 29.05 -20.10 -6.44
C ALA A 236 29.02 -18.62 -6.85
N ASN A 237 27.89 -17.95 -6.61
CA ASN A 237 27.66 -16.54 -6.94
C ASN A 237 27.57 -16.21 -8.46
N THR A 238 27.29 -17.19 -9.32
CA THR A 238 27.11 -16.95 -10.77
C THR A 238 25.70 -17.24 -11.29
N ASN A 239 24.77 -17.60 -10.40
CA ASN A 239 23.37 -17.77 -10.79
C ASN A 239 22.81 -16.45 -11.32
N PRO A 240 22.19 -16.44 -12.52
CA PRO A 240 21.58 -15.23 -13.04
C PRO A 240 20.47 -14.74 -12.11
N GLN A 241 20.57 -13.47 -11.72
CA GLN A 241 19.53 -12.75 -11.01
C GLN A 241 18.45 -12.29 -11.98
N ARG A 242 17.20 -12.54 -11.62
CA ARG A 242 15.99 -12.14 -12.32
C ARG A 242 15.11 -11.34 -11.40
N ILE A 243 14.27 -10.48 -11.96
CA ILE A 243 13.36 -9.65 -11.17
C ILE A 243 11.93 -9.79 -11.62
N GLU A 244 11.01 -9.73 -10.67
CA GLU A 244 9.59 -9.51 -10.86
C GLU A 244 9.23 -8.19 -10.18
N ALA A 245 8.37 -7.39 -10.80
CA ALA A 245 8.03 -6.09 -10.27
C ALA A 245 6.54 -5.98 -9.99
N THR A 246 6.20 -5.53 -8.78
CA THR A 246 4.82 -5.21 -8.38
C THR A 246 4.74 -3.73 -8.05
N ALA A 247 3.79 -3.02 -8.65
CA ALA A 247 3.56 -1.60 -8.39
C ALA A 247 2.25 -1.39 -7.62
N ALA A 248 2.28 -0.51 -6.61
CA ALA A 248 1.11 -0.05 -5.88
C ALA A 248 0.74 1.38 -6.30
N PHE A 249 -0.51 1.53 -6.71
CA PHE A 249 -1.10 2.78 -7.16
C PHE A 249 -2.07 3.28 -6.11
N THR A 250 -2.00 4.57 -5.81
CA THR A 250 -2.94 5.22 -4.89
C THR A 250 -3.61 6.39 -5.59
N VAL A 251 -4.92 6.47 -5.44
CA VAL A 251 -5.78 7.57 -5.91
C VAL A 251 -6.63 8.07 -4.76
N TYR A 252 -7.11 9.29 -4.86
CA TYR A 252 -8.15 9.85 -4.03
C TYR A 252 -9.42 9.95 -4.89
N ALA A 253 -10.44 9.16 -4.58
CA ALA A 253 -11.63 9.02 -5.42
C ALA A 253 -12.91 9.01 -4.58
N ASP A 254 -14.03 9.45 -5.16
CA ASP A 254 -15.34 9.45 -4.50
C ASP A 254 -15.81 8.02 -4.26
N SER A 255 -15.81 7.62 -2.98
CA SER A 255 -16.19 6.27 -2.51
C SER A 255 -17.66 5.91 -2.80
N ALA A 256 -18.52 6.90 -3.07
CA ALA A 256 -19.91 6.65 -3.46
C ALA A 256 -20.05 6.25 -4.92
N GLN A 257 -19.09 6.61 -5.77
CA GLN A 257 -19.13 6.37 -7.22
C GLN A 257 -18.12 5.31 -7.67
N PHE A 258 -17.06 5.10 -6.89
CA PHE A 258 -15.94 4.25 -7.24
C PHE A 258 -15.48 3.47 -6.01
N ASP A 259 -15.42 2.14 -6.10
CA ASP A 259 -14.97 1.29 -4.99
C ASP A 259 -13.59 0.66 -5.27
N THR A 260 -13.00 0.06 -4.25
CA THR A 260 -11.68 -0.56 -4.32
C THR A 260 -11.61 -1.71 -5.34
N THR A 261 -12.71 -2.45 -5.54
CA THR A 261 -12.76 -3.54 -6.52
C THR A 261 -12.73 -2.99 -7.95
N SER A 262 -13.54 -1.99 -8.24
CA SER A 262 -13.54 -1.30 -9.53
C SER A 262 -12.19 -0.65 -9.83
N PHE A 263 -11.52 -0.12 -8.80
CA PHE A 263 -10.16 0.38 -8.93
C PHE A 263 -9.16 -0.72 -9.27
N ALA A 264 -9.18 -1.85 -8.56
CA ALA A 264 -8.30 -2.98 -8.83
C ALA A 264 -8.49 -3.53 -10.25
N ASP A 265 -9.75 -3.70 -10.70
CA ASP A 265 -10.06 -4.15 -12.06
C ASP A 265 -9.55 -3.17 -13.13
N MET A 266 -9.66 -1.86 -12.87
CA MET A 266 -9.13 -0.83 -13.77
C MET A 266 -7.60 -0.89 -13.87
N VAL A 267 -6.91 -1.04 -12.74
CA VAL A 267 -5.44 -1.15 -12.73
C VAL A 267 -4.98 -2.42 -13.43
N ALA A 268 -5.62 -3.56 -13.16
CA ALA A 268 -5.32 -4.82 -13.84
C ALA A 268 -5.47 -4.69 -15.36
N ALA A 269 -6.58 -4.09 -15.82
CA ALA A 269 -6.80 -3.88 -17.25
C ALA A 269 -5.75 -2.95 -17.89
N LEU A 270 -5.24 -1.95 -17.16
CA LEU A 270 -4.16 -1.08 -17.65
C LEU A 270 -2.81 -1.81 -17.67
N ALA A 271 -2.51 -2.62 -16.65
CA ALA A 271 -1.30 -3.42 -16.59
C ALA A 271 -1.23 -4.48 -17.71
N GLU A 272 -2.37 -5.00 -18.18
CA GLU A 272 -2.40 -5.90 -19.34
C GLU A 272 -2.13 -5.20 -20.69
N GLN A 273 -2.19 -3.86 -20.72
CA GLN A 273 -2.01 -3.06 -21.94
C GLN A 273 -0.64 -2.38 -22.04
N SER A 274 0.08 -2.26 -20.91
CA SER A 274 1.43 -1.70 -20.83
C SER A 274 2.49 -2.68 -21.31
#